data_AF-A0A7W6RMX5-F1
#
_entry.id   AF-A0A7W6RMX5-F1
#
_cell.length_a   1.000
_cell.length_b   1.000
_cell.length_c   1.000
_cell.angle_alpha   90.00
_cell.angle_beta   90.00
_cell.angle_gamma   90.00
#
_symmetry.space_group_name_H-M   'P 1'
#
loop_
_entity.id
_entity.type
_entity.pdbx_description
1 polymer ?
#
loop_
_entity_poly.entity_id
_entity_poly.type
_entity_poly.pdbx_seq_one_letter_code
_entity_poly.pdbx_strand_id
1 'polypeptide(L)'
;MATRSTIAPNEAREIAQKRNKLVLDQARASGLLGTVKNTRLSGRVPSELVEAAKQRAHVNSDTELLELALSRLALEDDFGAKLVRRKGSVPQDLDLAI
;
A
#
# COMPACT_ATOMS: atom_id res chain seq x y z
N MET A 1 17.20 25.00 3.20
CA MET A 1 17.65 23.59 3.07
C MET A 1 16.72 22.71 3.91
N ALA A 2 15.76 22.02 3.30
CA ALA A 2 14.83 21.16 4.03
C ALA A 2 15.57 19.90 4.52
N THR A 3 15.64 19.71 5.82
CA THR A 3 16.19 18.52 6.48
C THR A 3 15.36 17.31 6.06
N ARG A 4 15.93 16.42 5.23
CA ARG A 4 15.36 15.09 5.02
C ARG A 4 15.36 14.38 6.37
N SER A 5 14.18 14.23 6.96
CA SER A 5 13.97 13.38 8.13
C SER A 5 14.28 11.94 7.72
N THR A 6 15.48 11.47 8.05
CA THR A 6 15.86 10.07 7.87
C THR A 6 15.19 9.27 8.96
N ILE A 7 14.05 8.64 8.62
CA ILE A 7 13.34 7.71 9.51
C ILE A 7 14.29 6.55 9.84
N ALA A 8 14.42 6.19 11.11
CA ALA A 8 15.26 5.07 11.51
C ALA A 8 14.73 3.76 10.88
N PRO A 9 15.58 2.78 10.49
CA PRO A 9 15.14 1.55 9.84
C PRO A 9 14.04 0.79 10.60
N ASN A 10 14.07 0.84 11.93
CA ASN A 10 13.05 0.21 12.77
C ASN A 10 11.70 0.94 12.69
N GLU A 11 11.70 2.27 12.75
CA GLU A 11 10.48 3.08 12.61
C GLU A 11 9.84 2.90 11.22
N ALA A 12 10.65 2.81 10.16
CA ALA A 12 10.16 2.56 8.81
C ALA A 12 9.44 1.20 8.71
N ARG A 13 9.99 0.17 9.35
CA ARG A 13 9.37 -1.15 9.44
C ARG A 13 8.06 -1.12 10.21
N GLU A 14 8.02 -0.44 11.36
CA GLU A 14 6.80 -0.29 12.15
C GLU A 14 5.69 0.44 11.37
N ILE A 15 6.04 1.50 10.64
CA ILE A 15 5.10 2.21 9.76
C ILE A 15 4.56 1.28 8.68
N ALA A 16 5.43 0.49 8.05
CA ALA A 16 5.02 -0.45 7.02
C ALA A 16 4.09 -1.54 7.56
N GLN A 17 4.39 -2.09 8.75
CA GLN A 17 3.54 -3.07 9.43
C GLN A 17 2.16 -2.48 9.79
N LYS A 18 2.13 -1.26 10.32
CA LYS A 18 0.87 -0.54 10.59
C LYS A 18 0.05 -0.36 9.31
N ARG A 19 0.68 0.04 8.21
CA ARG A 19 0.00 0.18 6.90
C ARG A 19 -0.57 -1.14 6.39
N ASN A 20 0.21 -2.23 6.47
CA ASN A 20 -0.29 -3.55 6.08
C ASN A 20 -1.50 -3.96 6.90
N LYS A 21 -1.43 -3.76 8.22
CA LYS A 21 -2.53 -4.06 9.12
C LYS A 21 -3.79 -3.29 8.75
N LEU A 22 -3.67 -1.99 8.50
CA LEU A 22 -4.82 -1.15 8.10
C LEU A 22 -5.48 -1.64 6.81
N VAL A 23 -4.68 -2.03 5.80
CA VAL A 23 -5.20 -2.59 4.55
C VAL A 23 -5.97 -3.89 4.80
N LEU A 24 -5.40 -4.81 5.58
CA LEU A 24 -6.03 -6.09 5.87
C LEU A 24 -7.31 -5.89 6.71
N ASP A 25 -7.29 -4.99 7.69
CA ASP A 25 -8.45 -4.67 8.52
C ASP A 25 -9.58 -4.05 7.67
N GLN A 26 -9.24 -3.14 6.76
CA GLN A 26 -10.20 -2.59 5.80
C GLN A 26 -10.76 -3.67 4.87
N ALA A 27 -9.94 -4.60 4.37
CA ALA A 27 -10.40 -5.67 3.50
C ALA A 27 -11.34 -6.64 4.23
N ARG A 28 -11.10 -6.91 5.53
CA ARG A 28 -12.05 -7.64 6.37
C ARG A 28 -13.36 -6.87 6.56
N ALA A 29 -13.28 -5.57 6.85
CA ALA A 29 -14.46 -4.72 7.03
C ALA A 29 -15.33 -4.65 5.76
N SER A 30 -14.70 -4.68 4.58
CA SER A 30 -15.39 -4.74 3.28
C SER A 30 -15.86 -6.14 2.87
N GLY A 31 -15.66 -7.17 3.72
CA GLY A 31 -16.07 -8.55 3.43
C GLY A 31 -15.20 -9.30 2.42
N LEU A 32 -14.05 -8.74 2.01
CA LEU A 32 -13.13 -9.34 1.04
C LEU A 32 -12.25 -10.42 1.67
N LEU A 33 -11.93 -10.28 2.96
CA LEU A 33 -11.20 -11.28 3.73
C LEU A 33 -12.13 -11.95 4.74
N GLY A 34 -12.49 -13.20 4.43
CA GLY A 34 -13.28 -14.06 5.30
C GLY A 34 -12.44 -14.88 6.29
N THR A 35 -13.12 -15.74 7.04
CA THR A 35 -12.49 -16.68 7.99
C THR A 35 -11.85 -17.89 7.31
N VAL A 36 -12.24 -18.20 6.07
CA VAL A 36 -11.79 -19.40 5.36
C VAL A 36 -11.19 -19.03 4.00
N LYS A 37 -10.04 -19.65 3.68
CA LYS A 37 -9.34 -19.48 2.40
C LYS A 37 -9.82 -20.55 1.42
N ASN A 38 -10.84 -20.22 0.63
CA ASN A 38 -11.60 -21.20 -0.18
C ASN A 38 -11.20 -21.27 -1.66
N THR A 39 -10.30 -20.40 -2.12
CA THR A 39 -9.90 -20.33 -3.54
C THR A 39 -8.39 -20.54 -3.67
N ARG A 40 -7.99 -21.42 -4.58
CA ARG A 40 -6.59 -21.63 -4.94
C ARG A 40 -6.20 -20.66 -6.05
N LEU A 41 -5.17 -19.85 -5.80
CA LEU A 41 -4.50 -19.04 -6.81
C LEU A 41 -3.14 -19.66 -7.11
N SER A 42 -2.85 -19.92 -8.39
CA SER A 42 -1.58 -20.51 -8.82
C SER A 42 -1.09 -19.86 -10.12
N GLY A 43 0.21 -19.59 -10.19
CA GLY A 43 0.89 -19.05 -11.38
C GLY A 43 2.40 -19.20 -11.26
N ARG A 44 3.11 -19.19 -12.38
CA ARG A 44 4.58 -19.20 -12.38
C ARG A 44 5.09 -17.77 -12.26
N VAL A 45 5.96 -17.53 -11.28
CA VAL A 45 6.61 -16.23 -11.05
C VAL A 45 8.09 -16.44 -10.70
N PRO A 46 8.98 -15.49 -11.03
CA PRO A 46 10.36 -15.55 -10.59
C PRO A 46 10.47 -15.55 -9.06
N SER A 47 11.33 -16.40 -8.50
CA SER A 47 11.55 -16.47 -7.05
C SER A 47 12.13 -15.17 -6.48
N GLU A 48 13.04 -14.53 -7.21
CA GLU A 48 13.64 -13.25 -6.81
C GLU A 48 12.59 -12.14 -6.65
N LEU A 49 11.56 -12.15 -7.50
CA LEU A 49 10.44 -11.21 -7.42
C LEU A 49 9.63 -11.44 -6.14
N VAL A 50 9.36 -12.71 -5.80
CA VAL A 50 8.61 -13.08 -4.59
C VAL A 50 9.38 -12.65 -3.34
N GLU A 51 10.69 -12.90 -3.29
CA GLU A 51 11.52 -12.53 -2.15
C GLU A 51 11.65 -11.01 -1.99
N ALA A 52 11.86 -10.28 -3.08
CA ALA A 52 11.87 -8.82 -3.05
C ALA A 52 10.50 -8.26 -2.58
N ALA A 53 9.39 -8.87 -3.02
CA ALA A 53 8.05 -8.46 -2.60
C ALA A 53 7.80 -8.73 -1.12
N LYS A 54 8.21 -9.90 -0.59
CA LYS A 54 8.16 -10.24 0.84
C LYS A 54 8.94 -9.25 1.69
N GLN A 55 10.18 -8.95 1.29
CA GLN A 55 11.03 -7.98 1.98
C GLN A 55 10.40 -6.58 2.01
N ARG A 56 9.89 -6.10 0.88
CA ARG A 56 9.20 -4.81 0.77
C ARG A 56 7.92 -4.76 1.59
N ALA A 57 7.17 -5.85 1.61
CA ALA A 57 5.94 -5.96 2.35
C ALA A 57 6.17 -6.30 3.83
N HIS A 58 7.38 -6.67 4.25
CA HIS A 58 7.66 -7.17 5.61
C HIS A 58 6.77 -8.36 6.01
N VAL A 59 6.52 -9.27 5.08
CA VAL A 59 5.75 -10.50 5.28
C VAL A 59 6.64 -11.71 5.03
N ASN A 60 6.35 -12.83 5.70
CA ASN A 60 7.20 -14.02 5.65
C ASN A 60 6.56 -15.21 4.91
N SER A 61 5.28 -15.08 4.54
CA SER A 61 4.51 -16.14 3.89
C SER A 61 4.00 -15.71 2.51
N ASP A 62 4.05 -16.62 1.54
CA ASP A 62 3.47 -16.41 0.21
C ASP A 62 1.96 -16.13 0.31
N THR A 63 1.27 -16.80 1.24
CA THR A 63 -0.17 -16.59 1.44
C THR A 63 -0.45 -15.19 1.99
N GLU A 64 0.35 -14.72 2.94
CA GLU A 64 0.22 -13.38 3.50
C GLU A 64 0.55 -12.30 2.45
N LEU A 65 1.58 -12.55 1.63
CA LEU A 65 1.91 -11.70 0.50
C LEU A 65 0.74 -11.59 -0.48
N LEU A 66 0.13 -12.71 -0.85
CA LEU A 66 -1.02 -12.74 -1.76
C LEU A 66 -2.25 -12.02 -1.18
N GLU A 67 -2.60 -12.28 0.08
CA GLU A 67 -3.72 -11.60 0.74
C GLU A 67 -3.52 -10.10 0.79
N LEU A 68 -2.33 -9.64 1.17
CA LEU A 68 -2.02 -8.22 1.22
C LEU A 68 -2.03 -7.59 -0.17
N ALA A 69 -1.43 -8.25 -1.17
CA ALA A 69 -1.38 -7.73 -2.54
C ALA A 69 -2.78 -7.60 -3.15
N LEU A 70 -3.60 -8.65 -3.04
CA LEU A 70 -4.97 -8.64 -3.53
C LEU A 70 -5.84 -7.65 -2.76
N SER A 71 -5.67 -7.54 -1.44
CA SER A 71 -6.39 -6.54 -0.64
C SER A 71 -6.05 -5.13 -1.09
N ARG A 72 -4.76 -4.82 -1.32
CA ARG A 72 -4.34 -3.50 -1.83
C ARG A 72 -4.96 -3.20 -3.19
N LEU A 73 -4.94 -4.17 -4.10
CA LEU A 73 -5.47 -4.01 -5.45
C LEU A 73 -7.00 -3.87 -5.45
N ALA A 74 -7.70 -4.61 -4.60
CA ALA A 74 -9.16 -4.56 -4.50
C ALA A 74 -9.68 -3.32 -3.73
N LEU A 75 -8.88 -2.80 -2.79
CA LEU A 75 -9.19 -1.60 -2.01
C LEU A 75 -8.63 -0.31 -2.60
N GLU A 76 -7.81 -0.40 -3.65
CA GLU A 76 -7.25 0.76 -4.32
C GLU A 76 -8.39 1.70 -4.67
N ASP A 77 -8.50 2.81 -3.93
CA ASP A 77 -9.41 3.87 -4.32
C ASP A 77 -8.82 4.51 -5.58
N ASP A 78 -9.67 5.09 -6.42
CA ASP A 78 -9.30 5.89 -7.59
C ASP A 78 -8.56 7.18 -7.19
N PHE A 79 -7.85 7.21 -6.06
CA PHE A 79 -7.19 8.36 -5.47
C PHE A 79 -6.32 9.10 -6.48
N GLY A 80 -5.55 8.39 -7.30
CA GLY A 80 -4.76 9.03 -8.36
C GLY A 80 -5.63 9.83 -9.32
N ALA A 81 -6.67 9.21 -9.86
CA ALA A 81 -7.62 9.88 -10.76
C ALA A 81 -8.41 11.00 -10.05
N LYS A 82 -8.86 10.77 -8.81
CA LYS A 82 -9.59 11.74 -7.99
C LYS A 82 -8.72 12.94 -7.61
N LEU A 83 -7.44 12.72 -7.27
CA LEU A 83 -6.48 13.77 -6.95
C LEU A 83 -6.18 14.63 -8.18
N VAL A 84 -5.94 13.99 -9.34
CA VAL A 84 -5.73 14.70 -10.61
C VAL A 84 -6.97 15.51 -11.00
N ARG A 85 -8.17 14.94 -10.85
CA ARG A 85 -9.45 15.67 -11.06
C ARG A 85 -9.62 16.86 -10.13
N ARG A 86 -9.07 16.79 -8.92
CA ARG A 86 -9.07 17.88 -7.93
C ARG A 86 -7.86 18.81 -8.05
N LYS A 87 -7.04 18.69 -9.09
CA LYS A 87 -5.93 19.61 -9.36
C LYS A 87 -6.50 21.01 -9.64
N GLY A 88 -6.61 21.82 -8.59
CA GLY A 88 -6.84 23.24 -8.71
C GLY A 88 -5.65 23.89 -9.41
N SER A 89 -5.91 24.77 -10.36
CA SER A 89 -4.88 25.66 -10.89
C SER A 89 -4.95 26.97 -10.11
N VAL A 90 -3.81 27.42 -9.62
CA VAL A 90 -3.68 28.77 -9.09
C VAL A 90 -3.28 29.69 -10.25
N PRO A 91 -3.93 30.86 -10.42
CA PRO A 91 -3.50 31.85 -11.40
C PRO A 91 -2.05 32.28 -11.17
N GLN A 92 -1.27 32.51 -12.23
CA GLN A 92 0.15 32.90 -12.11
C GLN A 92 0.33 34.28 -11.46
N ASP A 93 -0.68 35.11 -11.53
CA ASP A 93 -0.77 36.45 -10.95
C ASP A 93 -1.32 36.46 -9.51
N LEU A 94 -1.60 35.28 -8.93
CA LEU A 94 -2.00 35.20 -7.53
C LEU A 94 -0.78 35.48 -6.64
N ASP A 95 -0.78 36.64 -5.98
CA ASP A 95 0.17 36.96 -4.93
C ASP A 95 -0.11 36.09 -3.71
N LEU A 96 0.80 35.15 -3.43
CA LEU A 96 0.70 34.20 -2.32
C LEU A 96 1.08 34.82 -0.97
N ALA A 97 1.42 36.12 -0.92
CA ALA A 97 1.72 36.87 0.30
C ALA A 97 2.58 36.07 1.28
N ILE A 98 3.68 35.51 0.77
CA ILE A 98 4.67 34.74 1.54
C ILE A 98 5.71 35.69 2.13
#